data_AF-A0A6J1CBC7-F1
#
_entry.id   AF-A0A6J1CBC7-F1
#
_cell.length_a   1.000
_cell.length_b   1.000
_cell.length_c   1.000
_cell.angle_alpha   90.00
_cell.angle_beta   90.00
_cell.angle_gamma   90.00
#
_symmetry.space_group_name_H-M   'P 1'
#
loop_
_entity.id
_entity.type
_entity.pdbx_description
1 polymer ?
#
loop_
_entity_poly.entity_id
_entity_poly.type
_entity_poly.pdbx_seq_one_letter_code
_entity_poly.pdbx_strand_id
1 'polypeptide(L)'
;MVSVILAVLQIMKHLVWDLIYLLIILTSHQILFIILAFVIREKQGSTHVFSEYGNFGESIECTFHFFGVAILESVGIAKALAAKNGYELDSNQELFGLGVSNVVGSFFSAYPTTGSFSRSAVSHESGAKTGLSQIVTGMVMGGALLFLTPLFKYIPQCALAAIVISAVITLVDYDEAIFLWRIDKKDFLLWVITAISTLFLGIEIGVLIGLCWDVFLALQCIEMFNSILRPTMEL
;
A
#
# COMPACT_ATOMS: atom_id res chain seq x y z
N MET A 1 -17.54 51.11 16.88
CA MET A 1 -17.55 49.96 17.80
C MET A 1 -17.51 48.62 17.05
N VAL A 2 -18.38 48.39 16.05
CA VAL A 2 -18.47 47.12 15.30
C VAL A 2 -17.18 46.75 14.51
N SER A 3 -16.51 47.71 13.86
CA SER A 3 -15.25 47.42 13.12
C SER A 3 -14.10 46.95 14.00
N VAL A 4 -14.03 47.40 15.25
CA VAL A 4 -12.93 47.01 16.17
C VAL A 4 -13.13 45.56 16.61
N ILE A 5 -14.38 45.14 16.84
CA ILE A 5 -14.73 43.77 17.22
C ILE A 5 -14.46 42.80 16.05
N LEU A 6 -14.81 43.18 14.82
CA LEU A 6 -14.51 42.39 13.62
C LEU A 6 -12.99 42.25 13.38
N ALA A 7 -12.22 43.32 13.55
CA ALA A 7 -10.75 43.27 13.40
C ALA A 7 -10.11 42.33 14.44
N VAL A 8 -10.57 42.36 15.70
CA VAL A 8 -10.08 41.48 16.76
C VAL A 8 -10.46 40.01 16.49
N LEU A 9 -11.67 39.75 16.00
CA LEU A 9 -12.10 38.39 15.61
C LEU A 9 -11.30 37.84 14.42
N GLN A 10 -10.94 38.69 13.46
CA GLN A 10 -10.18 38.28 12.28
C GLN A 10 -8.71 38.00 12.60
N ILE A 11 -8.12 38.79 13.50
CA ILE A 11 -6.79 38.55 14.07
C ILE A 11 -6.78 37.28 14.92
N MET A 12 -7.82 37.03 15.75
CA MET A 12 -7.95 35.79 16.50
C MET A 12 -8.06 34.56 15.60
N LYS A 13 -8.83 34.63 14.50
CA LYS A 13 -8.91 33.54 13.52
C LYS A 13 -7.55 33.26 12.89
N HIS A 14 -6.86 34.28 12.38
CA HIS A 14 -5.54 34.09 11.79
C HIS A 14 -4.51 33.53 12.77
N LEU A 15 -4.51 34.02 14.02
CA LEU A 15 -3.61 33.52 15.06
C LEU A 15 -3.88 32.04 15.41
N VAL A 16 -5.15 31.63 15.42
CA VAL A 16 -5.55 30.23 15.63
C VAL A 16 -5.14 29.35 14.45
N TRP A 17 -5.29 29.82 13.21
CA TRP A 17 -4.83 29.10 12.02
C TRP A 17 -3.32 28.96 12.00
N ASP A 18 -2.56 30.01 12.34
CA ASP A 18 -1.11 29.95 12.43
C ASP A 18 -0.65 29.00 13.55
N LEU A 19 -1.36 28.96 14.70
CA LEU A 19 -1.10 27.99 15.77
C LEU A 19 -1.38 26.54 15.34
N ILE A 20 -2.45 26.31 14.58
CA ILE A 20 -2.80 24.99 14.03
C ILE A 20 -1.77 24.56 12.99
N TYR A 21 -1.34 25.45 12.09
CA TYR A 21 -0.25 25.19 11.15
C TYR A 21 1.06 24.87 11.87
N LEU A 22 1.40 25.59 12.95
CA LEU A 22 2.57 25.29 13.77
C LEU A 22 2.44 23.93 14.48
N LEU A 23 1.24 23.60 15.00
CA LEU A 23 0.96 22.32 15.65
C LEU A 23 1.05 21.15 14.67
N ILE A 24 0.57 21.34 13.43
CA ILE A 24 0.66 20.37 12.32
C ILE A 24 2.11 20.19 11.85
N ILE A 25 2.89 21.27 11.75
CA ILE A 25 4.33 21.20 11.45
C ILE A 25 5.08 20.47 12.58
N LEU A 26 4.73 20.74 13.85
CA LEU A 26 5.29 20.04 15.00
C LEU A 26 4.91 18.55 15.03
N THR A 27 3.66 18.18 14.70
CA THR A 27 3.24 16.77 14.60
C THR A 27 3.85 16.07 13.38
N SER A 28 4.02 16.78 12.26
CA SER A 28 4.73 16.28 11.07
C SER A 28 6.20 15.99 11.39
N HIS A 29 6.84 16.81 12.23
CA HIS A 29 8.20 16.57 12.69
C HIS A 29 8.30 15.36 13.63
N GLN A 30 7.28 15.09 14.45
CA GLN A 30 7.21 13.90 15.31
C GLN A 30 6.96 12.63 14.49
N ILE A 31 6.07 12.68 13.49
CA ILE A 31 5.82 11.58 12.55
C ILE A 31 7.08 11.27 11.73
N LEU A 32 7.76 12.31 11.23
CA LEU A 32 9.06 12.16 10.56
C LEU A 32 10.10 11.54 11.49
N PHE A 33 10.11 11.88 12.78
CA PHE A 33 11.01 11.31 13.78
C PHE A 33 10.67 9.84 14.10
N ILE A 34 9.39 9.47 14.13
CA ILE A 34 8.94 8.07 14.30
C ILE A 34 9.31 7.24 13.08
N ILE A 35 9.09 7.76 11.86
CA ILE A 35 9.49 7.12 10.60
C ILE A 35 11.01 7.02 10.53
N LEU A 36 11.77 8.07 10.91
CA LEU A 36 13.24 8.01 10.95
C LEU A 36 13.73 7.01 12.00
N ALA A 37 13.11 6.96 13.18
CA ALA A 37 13.46 6.02 14.23
C ALA A 37 13.19 4.57 13.80
N PHE A 38 12.11 4.34 13.06
CA PHE A 38 11.80 3.06 12.43
C PHE A 38 12.81 2.70 11.31
N VAL A 39 13.13 3.65 10.43
CA VAL A 39 14.15 3.50 9.36
C VAL A 39 15.53 3.18 9.93
N ILE A 40 15.92 3.81 11.05
CA ILE A 40 17.21 3.56 11.72
C ILE A 40 17.20 2.17 12.39
N ARG A 41 16.05 1.73 12.92
CA ARG A 41 15.87 0.38 13.49
C ARG A 41 15.97 -0.71 12.41
N GLU A 42 15.39 -0.50 11.23
CA GLU A 42 15.38 -1.47 10.13
C GLU A 42 16.77 -1.68 9.50
N LYS A 43 17.60 -0.63 9.44
CA LYS A 43 19.00 -0.71 8.97
C LYS A 43 19.89 -1.62 9.82
N GLN A 44 19.51 -1.98 11.05
CA GLN A 44 20.26 -2.93 11.89
C GLN A 44 19.81 -4.40 11.77
N GLY A 45 18.67 -4.70 11.15
CA GLY A 45 18.12 -6.07 11.10
C GLY A 45 18.59 -6.95 9.92
N SER A 46 19.19 -6.37 8.89
CA SER A 46 19.43 -7.06 7.61
C SER A 46 20.54 -8.13 7.59
N THR A 47 21.21 -8.42 8.71
CA THR A 47 22.19 -9.53 8.79
C THR A 47 21.81 -10.66 9.74
N HIS A 48 20.65 -10.61 10.42
CA HIS A 48 20.27 -11.62 11.43
C HIS A 48 18.91 -12.32 11.19
N VAL A 49 18.22 -12.04 10.07
CA VAL A 49 16.85 -12.55 9.78
C VAL A 49 16.73 -14.08 9.78
N PHE A 50 17.82 -14.83 9.59
CA PHE A 50 17.80 -16.30 9.64
C PHE A 50 18.36 -16.92 10.94
N SER A 51 18.99 -16.14 11.82
CA SER A 51 19.68 -16.68 13.01
C SER A 51 18.87 -16.56 14.30
N GLU A 52 17.70 -15.93 14.28
CA GLU A 52 16.98 -15.48 15.47
C GLU A 52 15.60 -16.12 15.64
N TYR A 53 15.44 -17.38 15.19
CA TYR A 53 14.31 -18.24 15.59
C TYR A 53 14.36 -18.67 17.08
N GLY A 54 15.16 -17.99 17.90
CA GLY A 54 15.30 -18.26 19.34
C GLY A 54 14.38 -17.40 20.22
N ASN A 55 13.83 -16.29 19.72
CA ASN A 55 13.09 -15.32 20.53
C ASN A 55 11.68 -15.08 19.98
N PHE A 56 10.66 -15.59 20.68
CA PHE A 56 9.26 -15.54 20.26
C PHE A 56 8.71 -14.12 20.10
N GLY A 57 9.23 -13.15 20.87
CA GLY A 57 8.79 -11.75 20.83
C GLY A 57 9.11 -11.04 19.50
N GLU A 58 10.27 -11.33 18.90
CA GLU A 58 10.74 -10.65 17.68
C GLU A 58 10.02 -11.16 16.43
N SER A 59 9.57 -12.42 16.44
CA SER A 59 8.77 -13.00 15.37
C SER A 59 7.38 -12.37 15.26
N ILE A 60 6.80 -11.92 16.38
CA ILE A 60 5.46 -11.32 16.41
C ILE A 60 5.48 -9.94 15.73
N GLU A 61 6.48 -9.12 16.00
CA GLU A 61 6.60 -7.77 15.41
C GLU A 61 6.75 -7.85 13.89
N CYS A 62 7.65 -8.71 13.40
CA CYS A 62 7.87 -8.92 11.97
C CYS A 62 6.59 -9.43 11.27
N THR A 63 5.90 -10.40 11.88
CA THR A 63 4.66 -10.95 11.31
C THR A 63 3.56 -9.90 11.20
N PHE A 64 3.46 -8.99 12.18
CA PHE A 64 2.44 -7.93 12.16
C PHE A 64 2.63 -6.98 10.98
N HIS A 65 3.87 -6.57 10.69
CA HIS A 65 4.16 -5.70 9.53
C HIS A 65 3.86 -6.40 8.20
N PHE A 66 4.38 -7.62 8.01
CA PHE A 66 4.12 -8.40 6.79
C PHE A 66 2.63 -8.61 6.55
N PHE A 67 1.88 -8.91 7.61
CA PHE A 67 0.44 -9.10 7.52
C PHE A 67 -0.30 -7.80 7.16
N GLY A 68 0.11 -6.67 7.75
CA GLY A 68 -0.45 -5.35 7.41
C GLY A 68 -0.28 -5.03 5.92
N VAL A 69 0.91 -5.22 5.37
CA VAL A 69 1.18 -4.99 3.95
C VAL A 69 0.39 -5.97 3.07
N ALA A 70 0.32 -7.25 3.43
CA ALA A 70 -0.44 -8.25 2.68
C ALA A 70 -1.94 -7.92 2.59
N ILE A 71 -2.54 -7.37 3.66
CA ILE A 71 -3.93 -6.91 3.63
C ILE A 71 -4.09 -5.73 2.68
N LEU A 72 -3.21 -4.72 2.79
CA LEU A 72 -3.26 -3.52 1.95
C LEU A 72 -3.11 -3.88 0.47
N GLU A 73 -2.19 -4.81 0.15
CA GLU A 73 -1.99 -5.31 -1.20
C GLU A 73 -3.22 -6.06 -1.71
N SER A 74 -3.72 -7.07 -0.98
CA SER A 74 -4.86 -7.89 -1.43
C SER A 74 -6.12 -7.05 -1.62
N VAL A 75 -6.47 -6.22 -0.63
CA VAL A 75 -7.66 -5.35 -0.69
C VAL A 75 -7.47 -4.27 -1.75
N GLY A 76 -6.26 -3.73 -1.92
CA GLY A 76 -5.94 -2.75 -2.97
C GLY A 76 -6.18 -3.31 -4.37
N ILE A 77 -5.66 -4.51 -4.65
CA ILE A 77 -5.88 -5.22 -5.92
C ILE A 77 -7.37 -5.51 -6.13
N ALA A 78 -8.03 -6.04 -5.10
CA ALA A 78 -9.43 -6.42 -5.19
C ALA A 78 -10.31 -5.20 -5.48
N LYS A 79 -10.04 -4.04 -4.87
CA LYS A 79 -10.74 -2.78 -5.14
C LYS A 79 -10.45 -2.23 -6.52
N ALA A 80 -9.21 -2.27 -6.97
CA ALA A 80 -8.84 -1.84 -8.33
C ALA A 80 -9.57 -2.67 -9.39
N LEU A 81 -9.66 -4.00 -9.19
CA LEU A 81 -10.37 -4.89 -10.09
C LEU A 81 -11.90 -4.73 -10.02
N ALA A 82 -12.43 -4.44 -8.83
CA ALA A 82 -13.85 -4.13 -8.61
C ALA A 82 -14.27 -2.84 -9.33
N ALA A 83 -13.45 -1.79 -9.22
CA ALA A 83 -13.66 -0.53 -9.91
C ALA A 83 -13.62 -0.70 -11.44
N LYS A 84 -12.70 -1.52 -11.97
CA LYS A 84 -12.60 -1.82 -13.40
C LYS A 84 -13.81 -2.59 -13.95
N ASN A 85 -14.41 -3.46 -13.14
CA ASN A 85 -15.50 -4.36 -13.55
C ASN A 85 -16.89 -3.92 -13.11
N GLY A 86 -16.99 -2.87 -12.29
CA GLY A 86 -18.26 -2.33 -11.81
C GLY A 86 -19.01 -3.25 -10.82
N TYR A 87 -18.30 -4.06 -10.03
CA TYR A 87 -18.91 -4.86 -8.96
C TYR A 87 -18.56 -4.28 -7.58
N GLU A 88 -19.41 -4.53 -6.59
CA GLU A 88 -19.12 -4.16 -5.20
C GLU A 88 -18.22 -5.22 -4.54
N LEU A 89 -17.17 -4.76 -3.84
CA LEU A 89 -16.26 -5.61 -3.09
C LEU A 89 -16.54 -5.50 -1.60
N ASP A 90 -16.82 -6.64 -0.96
CA ASP A 90 -16.80 -6.74 0.49
C ASP A 90 -15.37 -6.98 1.00
N SER A 91 -14.78 -5.95 1.61
CA SER A 91 -13.42 -6.02 2.17
C SER A 91 -13.33 -6.97 3.37
N ASN A 92 -14.42 -7.17 4.13
CA ASN A 92 -14.42 -8.11 5.26
C ASN A 92 -14.34 -9.56 4.76
N GLN A 93 -15.03 -9.86 3.66
CA GLN A 93 -14.99 -11.17 3.04
C GLN A 93 -13.60 -11.49 2.47
N GLU A 94 -12.97 -10.50 1.83
CA GLU A 94 -11.60 -10.63 1.32
C GLU A 94 -10.60 -10.86 2.47
N LEU A 95 -10.71 -10.08 3.55
CA LEU A 95 -9.86 -10.23 4.73
C LEU A 95 -10.04 -11.59 5.40
N PHE A 96 -11.28 -12.06 5.52
CA PHE A 96 -11.59 -13.39 6.04
C PHE A 96 -10.99 -14.48 5.15
N GLY A 97 -11.14 -14.36 3.83
CA GLY A 97 -10.54 -15.28 2.87
C GLY A 97 -9.02 -15.35 2.97
N LEU A 98 -8.35 -14.19 3.06
CA LEU A 98 -6.90 -14.09 3.22
C LEU A 98 -6.44 -14.72 4.54
N GLY A 99 -7.16 -14.47 5.64
CA GLY A 99 -6.88 -15.05 6.94
C GLY A 99 -7.01 -16.58 6.95
N VAL A 100 -8.14 -17.11 6.44
CA VAL A 100 -8.38 -18.55 6.33
C VAL A 100 -7.33 -19.21 5.43
N SER A 101 -6.98 -18.59 4.30
CA SER A 101 -5.95 -19.12 3.39
C SER A 101 -4.59 -19.26 4.08
N ASN A 102 -4.17 -18.27 4.86
CA ASN A 102 -2.90 -18.30 5.58
C ASN A 102 -2.93 -19.28 6.76
N VAL A 103 -4.05 -19.39 7.49
CA VAL A 103 -4.21 -20.40 8.55
C VAL A 103 -4.11 -21.81 7.96
N VAL A 104 -4.84 -22.09 6.88
CA VAL A 104 -4.76 -23.39 6.19
C VAL A 104 -3.34 -23.63 5.67
N GLY A 105 -2.71 -22.63 5.06
CA GLY A 105 -1.33 -22.72 4.55
C GLY A 105 -0.28 -23.03 5.62
N SER A 106 -0.48 -22.55 6.85
CA SER A 106 0.46 -22.78 7.95
C SER A 106 0.59 -24.28 8.32
N PHE A 107 -0.48 -25.07 8.16
CA PHE A 107 -0.44 -26.52 8.39
C PHE A 107 0.38 -27.28 7.35
N PHE A 108 0.64 -26.68 6.19
CA PHE A 108 1.41 -27.28 5.09
C PHE A 108 2.79 -26.65 4.92
N SER A 109 3.27 -25.87 5.91
CA SER A 109 4.52 -25.10 5.83
C SER A 109 4.58 -24.18 4.61
N ALA A 110 3.44 -23.62 4.20
CA ALA A 110 3.38 -22.66 3.11
C ALA A 110 3.90 -21.29 3.55
N TYR A 111 4.55 -20.58 2.63
CA TYR A 111 4.83 -19.16 2.82
C TYR A 111 3.54 -18.36 2.92
N PRO A 112 3.52 -17.26 3.71
CA PRO A 112 2.37 -16.37 3.79
C PRO A 112 2.00 -15.89 2.39
N THR A 113 0.72 -15.98 2.06
CA THR A 113 0.16 -15.65 0.76
C THR A 113 -0.58 -14.32 0.82
N THR A 114 -0.53 -13.60 -0.31
CA THR A 114 -1.13 -12.29 -0.54
C THR A 114 -1.75 -12.25 -1.94
N GLY A 115 -2.57 -11.23 -2.21
CA GLY A 115 -3.06 -10.94 -3.55
C GLY A 115 -1.91 -10.64 -4.52
N SER A 116 -2.10 -10.85 -5.82
CA SER A 116 -1.07 -10.54 -6.83
C SER A 116 -1.68 -9.81 -8.02
N PHE A 117 -1.23 -8.57 -8.27
CA PHE A 117 -1.67 -7.77 -9.41
C PHE A 117 -1.48 -8.52 -10.73
N SER A 118 -0.28 -9.07 -10.96
CA SER A 118 0.05 -9.77 -12.21
C SER A 118 -0.83 -11.01 -12.43
N ARG A 119 -1.00 -11.88 -11.41
CA ARG A 119 -1.83 -13.09 -11.55
C ARG A 119 -3.32 -12.77 -11.71
N SER A 120 -3.82 -11.79 -10.97
CA SER A 120 -5.22 -11.36 -11.06
C SER A 120 -5.51 -10.69 -12.41
N ALA A 121 -4.60 -9.87 -12.93
CA ALA A 121 -4.73 -9.24 -14.24
C ALA A 121 -4.78 -10.29 -15.36
N VAL A 122 -3.83 -11.22 -15.40
CA VAL A 122 -3.81 -12.29 -16.42
C VAL A 122 -5.04 -13.18 -16.31
N SER A 123 -5.46 -13.55 -15.10
CA SER A 123 -6.69 -14.34 -14.89
C SER A 123 -7.92 -13.58 -15.37
N HIS A 124 -7.96 -12.27 -15.17
CA HIS A 124 -9.07 -11.42 -15.61
C HIS A 124 -9.11 -11.26 -17.13
N GLU A 125 -7.96 -11.00 -17.76
CA GLU A 125 -7.82 -10.92 -19.23
C GLU A 125 -8.12 -12.25 -19.92
N SER A 126 -7.85 -13.37 -19.25
CA SER A 126 -8.22 -14.72 -19.70
C SER A 126 -9.72 -15.01 -19.60
N GLY A 127 -10.54 -14.06 -19.12
CA GLY A 127 -11.99 -14.19 -19.04
C GLY A 127 -12.49 -15.00 -17.84
N ALA A 128 -11.69 -15.16 -16.78
CA ALA A 128 -12.13 -15.85 -15.58
C ALA A 128 -13.25 -15.08 -14.87
N LYS A 129 -14.41 -15.73 -14.69
CA LYS A 129 -15.60 -15.14 -14.04
C LYS A 129 -15.89 -15.70 -12.64
N THR A 130 -15.23 -16.79 -12.27
CA THR A 130 -15.51 -17.54 -11.03
C THR A 130 -14.23 -17.99 -10.35
N GLY A 131 -14.25 -18.14 -9.02
CA GLY A 131 -13.13 -18.65 -8.22
C GLY A 131 -12.66 -20.07 -8.61
N LEU A 132 -13.45 -20.83 -9.38
CA LEU A 132 -13.03 -22.11 -9.96
C LEU A 132 -11.74 -22.00 -10.79
N SER A 133 -11.48 -20.85 -11.42
CA SER A 133 -10.24 -20.59 -12.16
C SER A 133 -9.00 -20.77 -11.28
N GLN A 134 -9.06 -20.31 -10.02
CA GLN A 134 -7.95 -20.41 -9.10
C GLN A 134 -7.73 -21.84 -8.59
N ILE A 135 -8.81 -22.61 -8.42
CA ILE A 135 -8.73 -24.02 -8.05
C ILE A 135 -8.06 -24.82 -9.17
N VAL A 136 -8.49 -24.62 -10.43
CA VAL A 136 -7.89 -25.30 -11.59
C VAL A 136 -6.43 -24.92 -11.73
N THR A 137 -6.10 -23.63 -11.61
CA THR A 137 -4.71 -23.14 -11.64
C THR A 137 -3.87 -23.80 -10.54
N GLY A 138 -4.40 -23.90 -9.32
CA GLY A 138 -3.74 -24.59 -8.20
C GLY A 138 -3.49 -26.08 -8.47
N MET A 139 -4.48 -26.80 -9.01
CA MET A 139 -4.31 -28.22 -9.37
C MET A 139 -3.26 -28.41 -10.47
N VAL A 140 -3.29 -27.56 -11.50
CA VAL A 140 -2.30 -27.59 -12.59
C VAL A 140 -0.90 -27.31 -12.06
N MET A 141 -0.75 -26.30 -11.18
CA MET A 141 0.53 -25.99 -10.55
C MET A 141 1.04 -27.15 -9.68
N GLY A 142 0.16 -27.76 -8.89
CA GLY A 142 0.48 -28.94 -8.07
C GLY A 142 0.91 -30.14 -8.92
N GLY A 143 0.19 -30.42 -10.02
CA GLY A 143 0.55 -31.46 -10.98
C GLY A 143 1.88 -31.17 -11.68
N ALA A 144 2.09 -29.92 -12.12
CA ALA A 144 3.35 -29.50 -12.72
C ALA A 144 4.51 -29.68 -11.73
N LEU A 145 4.35 -29.33 -10.46
CA LEU A 145 5.40 -29.61 -9.48
C LEU A 145 5.66 -31.11 -9.34
N LEU A 146 4.65 -31.97 -9.23
CA LEU A 146 4.87 -33.40 -9.07
C LEU A 146 5.55 -34.07 -10.29
N PHE A 147 5.18 -33.68 -11.52
CA PHE A 147 5.69 -34.32 -12.74
C PHE A 147 6.90 -33.60 -13.36
N LEU A 148 6.98 -32.27 -13.24
CA LEU A 148 8.01 -31.42 -13.88
C LEU A 148 9.12 -30.96 -12.92
N THR A 149 9.08 -31.29 -11.61
CA THR A 149 10.22 -31.07 -10.70
C THR A 149 11.58 -31.49 -11.26
N PRO A 150 11.76 -32.67 -11.89
CA PRO A 150 13.07 -33.04 -12.44
C PRO A 150 13.52 -32.11 -13.58
N LEU A 151 12.59 -31.50 -14.31
CA LEU A 151 12.88 -30.56 -15.39
C LEU A 151 13.31 -29.20 -14.86
N PHE A 152 12.70 -28.74 -13.76
CA PHE A 152 13.03 -27.44 -13.15
C PHE A 152 14.47 -27.34 -12.64
N LYS A 153 15.13 -28.47 -12.36
CA LYS A 153 16.56 -28.49 -11.99
C LYS A 153 17.48 -27.94 -13.09
N TYR A 154 17.06 -28.03 -14.35
CA TYR A 154 17.87 -27.59 -15.49
C TYR A 154 17.62 -26.13 -15.89
N ILE A 155 16.72 -25.41 -15.20
CA ILE A 155 16.42 -24.02 -15.54
C ILE A 155 17.62 -23.14 -15.15
N PRO A 156 18.25 -22.44 -16.10
CA PRO A 156 19.34 -21.53 -15.79
C PRO A 156 18.81 -20.31 -15.04
N GLN A 157 19.58 -19.82 -14.06
CA GLN A 157 19.20 -18.64 -13.26
C GLN A 157 18.93 -17.40 -14.13
N CYS A 158 19.60 -17.28 -15.28
CA CYS A 158 19.37 -16.20 -16.25
C CYS A 158 17.93 -16.18 -16.81
N ALA A 159 17.34 -17.35 -17.04
CA ALA A 159 15.95 -17.44 -17.51
C ALA A 159 14.97 -17.00 -16.42
N LEU A 160 15.23 -17.37 -15.17
CA LEU A 160 14.39 -16.96 -14.04
C LEU A 160 14.45 -15.43 -13.84
N ALA A 161 15.65 -14.83 -13.92
CA ALA A 161 15.82 -13.38 -13.84
C ALA A 161 15.09 -12.65 -14.98
N ALA A 162 15.17 -13.16 -16.21
CA ALA A 162 14.47 -12.58 -17.35
C ALA A 162 12.94 -12.58 -17.16
N ILE A 163 12.38 -13.66 -16.60
CA ILE A 163 10.95 -13.76 -16.29
C ILE A 163 10.55 -12.72 -15.22
N VAL A 164 11.35 -12.56 -14.16
CA VAL A 164 11.07 -11.55 -13.11
C VAL A 164 11.11 -10.14 -13.67
N ILE A 165 12.14 -9.79 -14.46
CA ILE A 165 12.25 -8.46 -15.08
C ILE A 165 11.04 -8.20 -16.00
N SER A 166 10.65 -9.18 -16.81
CA SER A 166 9.46 -9.07 -17.67
C SER A 166 8.17 -8.83 -16.87
N ALA A 167 8.01 -9.51 -15.73
CA ALA A 167 6.85 -9.33 -14.87
C ALA A 167 6.81 -7.94 -14.23
N VAL A 168 7.96 -7.41 -13.80
CA VAL A 168 8.06 -6.09 -13.16
C VAL A 168 7.78 -4.96 -14.16
N ILE A 169 8.31 -5.05 -15.40
CA ILE A 169 8.06 -4.03 -16.43
C ILE A 169 6.57 -3.89 -16.75
N THR A 170 5.84 -5.01 -16.73
CA THR A 170 4.38 -5.03 -17.00
C THR A 170 3.57 -4.44 -15.84
N LEU A 171 4.15 -4.35 -14.64
CA LEU A 171 3.47 -3.79 -13.46
C LEU A 171 3.52 -2.26 -13.42
N VAL A 172 4.45 -1.62 -14.15
CA VAL A 172 4.59 -0.17 -14.18
C VAL A 172 3.60 0.41 -15.18
N ASP A 173 2.58 1.12 -14.67
CA ASP A 173 1.61 1.84 -15.48
C ASP A 173 2.14 3.25 -15.83
N TYR A 174 2.71 3.37 -17.03
CA TYR A 174 3.23 4.65 -17.53
C TYR A 174 2.12 5.62 -17.93
N ASP A 175 0.95 5.11 -18.33
CA ASP A 175 -0.18 5.94 -18.75
C ASP A 175 -0.77 6.68 -17.56
N GLU A 176 -0.85 6.02 -16.40
CA GLU A 176 -1.27 6.64 -15.14
C GLU A 176 -0.32 7.79 -14.74
N ALA A 177 1.00 7.61 -14.86
CA ALA A 177 1.97 8.65 -14.53
C ALA A 177 1.80 9.91 -15.42
N ILE A 178 1.53 9.73 -16.71
CA ILE A 178 1.30 10.84 -17.65
C ILE A 178 -0.05 11.51 -17.37
N PHE A 179 -1.07 10.73 -17.02
CA PHE A 179 -2.40 11.21 -16.66
C PHE A 179 -2.35 12.09 -15.41
N LEU A 180 -1.70 11.62 -14.35
CA LEU A 180 -1.50 12.37 -13.10
C LEU A 180 -0.76 13.69 -13.34
N TRP A 181 0.29 13.69 -14.17
CA TRP A 181 1.03 14.92 -14.51
C TRP A 181 0.14 15.99 -15.18
N ARG A 182 -0.87 15.58 -15.95
CA ARG A 182 -1.79 16.49 -16.64
C ARG A 182 -2.92 17.02 -15.75
N ILE A 183 -3.30 16.29 -14.70
CA ILE A 183 -4.43 16.64 -13.82
C ILE A 183 -3.97 17.42 -12.60
N ASP A 184 -3.17 16.81 -11.74
CA ASP A 184 -2.67 17.44 -10.53
C ASP A 184 -1.20 17.11 -10.29
N LYS A 185 -0.38 18.15 -10.20
CA LYS A 185 1.05 18.02 -9.92
C LYS A 185 1.31 17.45 -8.53
N LYS A 186 0.37 17.62 -7.58
CA LYS A 186 0.49 17.08 -6.22
C LYS A 186 0.39 15.56 -6.19
N ASP A 187 -0.55 15.00 -6.96
CA ASP A 187 -0.75 13.55 -7.04
C ASP A 187 0.41 12.88 -7.79
N PHE A 188 0.94 13.54 -8.83
CA PHE A 188 2.19 13.09 -9.46
C PHE A 188 3.38 13.13 -8.50
N LEU A 189 3.51 14.18 -7.67
CA LEU A 189 4.57 14.27 -6.68
C LEU A 189 4.46 13.13 -5.65
N LEU A 190 3.25 12.82 -5.18
CA LEU A 190 2.99 11.67 -4.31
C LEU A 190 3.43 10.37 -4.98
N TRP A 191 3.06 10.14 -6.24
CA TRP A 191 3.44 8.94 -6.98
C TRP A 191 4.97 8.77 -7.06
N VAL A 192 5.69 9.86 -7.40
CA VAL A 192 7.16 9.85 -7.50
C VAL A 192 7.82 9.64 -6.14
N ILE A 193 7.34 10.33 -5.09
CA ILE A 193 7.90 10.19 -3.73
C ILE A 193 7.70 8.76 -3.24
N THR A 194 6.48 8.21 -3.35
CA THR A 194 6.19 6.83 -2.91
C THR A 194 6.99 5.80 -3.70
N ALA A 195 7.17 5.99 -5.02
CA ALA A 195 8.00 5.11 -5.84
C ALA A 195 9.47 5.14 -5.43
N ILE A 196 10.04 6.34 -5.26
CA ILE A 196 11.44 6.52 -4.83
C ILE A 196 11.63 5.96 -3.41
N SER A 197 10.74 6.31 -2.47
CA SER A 197 10.80 5.81 -1.10
C SER A 197 10.74 4.28 -1.06
N THR A 198 9.84 3.65 -1.82
CA THR A 198 9.75 2.18 -1.90
C THR A 198 11.04 1.55 -2.44
N LEU A 199 11.65 2.16 -3.45
CA LEU A 199 12.87 1.65 -4.08
C LEU A 199 14.10 1.70 -3.15
N PHE A 200 14.24 2.77 -2.35
CA PHE A 200 15.42 2.98 -1.51
C PHE A 200 15.26 2.52 -0.05
N LEU A 201 14.04 2.59 0.48
CA LEU A 201 13.73 2.32 1.89
C LEU A 201 12.98 1.00 2.09
N GLY A 202 12.52 0.34 1.02
CA GLY A 202 11.74 -0.89 1.10
C GLY A 202 10.23 -0.64 1.02
N ILE A 203 9.48 -1.71 0.77
CA ILE A 203 8.04 -1.64 0.53
C ILE A 203 7.24 -1.27 1.77
N GLU A 204 7.67 -1.71 2.95
CA GLU A 204 6.99 -1.42 4.22
C GLU A 204 6.97 0.10 4.48
N ILE A 205 8.15 0.74 4.44
CA ILE A 205 8.30 2.18 4.68
C ILE A 205 7.71 2.99 3.53
N GLY A 206 7.92 2.54 2.29
CA GLY A 206 7.40 3.22 1.10
C GLY A 206 5.88 3.36 1.11
N VAL A 207 5.17 2.28 1.45
CA VAL A 207 3.70 2.29 1.59
C VAL A 207 3.26 3.20 2.74
N LEU A 208 3.97 3.17 3.88
CA LEU A 208 3.63 3.99 5.04
C LEU A 208 3.77 5.49 4.76
N ILE A 209 4.86 5.90 4.07
CA ILE A 209 5.08 7.28 3.64
C ILE A 209 3.97 7.73 2.68
N GLY A 210 3.62 6.89 1.69
CA GLY A 210 2.55 7.18 0.74
C GLY A 210 1.21 7.42 1.44
N LEU A 211 0.86 6.55 2.38
CA LEU A 211 -0.39 6.65 3.13
C LEU A 211 -0.44 7.88 4.04
N CYS A 212 0.67 8.23 4.69
CA CYS A 212 0.77 9.47 5.47
C CYS A 212 0.60 10.71 4.60
N TRP A 213 1.20 10.72 3.40
CA TRP A 213 1.09 11.84 2.48
C TRP A 213 -0.34 11.96 1.90
N ASP A 214 -0.97 10.85 1.57
CA ASP A 214 -2.36 10.82 1.07
C ASP A 214 -3.35 11.39 2.09
N VAL A 215 -3.25 10.96 3.36
CA VAL A 215 -4.06 11.51 4.46
C VAL A 215 -3.81 13.00 4.66
N PHE A 216 -2.55 13.43 4.57
CA PHE A 216 -2.20 14.85 4.70
C PHE A 216 -2.83 15.70 3.58
N LEU A 217 -2.79 15.24 2.33
CA LEU A 217 -3.45 15.92 1.20
C LEU A 217 -4.97 15.95 1.38
N ALA A 218 -5.58 14.86 1.84
CA ALA A 218 -7.01 14.78 2.10
C ALA A 218 -7.45 15.79 3.18
N LEU A 219 -6.67 15.94 4.26
CA LEU A 219 -6.95 16.92 5.31
C LEU A 219 -6.90 18.35 4.78
N GLN A 220 -5.90 18.69 3.97
CA GLN A 220 -5.82 20.01 3.33
C GLN A 220 -7.02 20.26 2.41
N CYS A 221 -7.47 19.25 1.68
CA CYS A 221 -8.64 19.34 0.81
C CYS A 221 -9.92 19.62 1.62
N ILE A 222 -10.11 18.92 2.74
CA ILE A 222 -11.26 19.10 3.63
C ILE A 222 -11.28 20.50 4.26
N GLU A 223 -10.14 21.00 4.71
CA GLU A 223 -10.05 22.35 5.28
C GLU A 223 -10.36 23.44 4.25
N MET A 224 -9.88 23.27 3.02
CA MET A 224 -10.19 24.16 1.90
C MET A 224 -11.70 24.16 1.60
N PHE A 225 -12.34 22.99 1.56
CA PHE A 225 -13.79 22.87 1.36
C PHE A 225 -14.59 23.53 2.49
N ASN A 226 -14.19 23.31 3.75
CA ASN A 226 -14.84 23.89 4.93
C ASN A 226 -14.69 25.43 4.97
N SER A 227 -13.58 25.96 4.46
CA SER A 227 -13.38 27.42 4.32
C SER A 227 -14.34 28.05 3.29
N ILE A 228 -14.64 27.34 2.20
CA ILE A 228 -15.52 27.81 1.12
C ILE A 228 -17.01 27.74 1.48
N LEU A 229 -17.43 26.79 2.33
CA LEU A 229 -18.83 26.55 2.67
C LEU A 229 -19.32 27.37 3.89
N ARG A 230 -18.39 27.87 4.72
CA ARG A 230 -18.71 28.71 5.89
C ARG A 230 -19.49 30.01 5.57
N PRO A 231 -19.30 30.74 4.46
CA PRO A 231 -20.04 31.97 4.19
C PRO A 231 -21.47 31.77 3.65
N THR A 232 -21.90 30.55 3.29
CA THR A 232 -23.24 30.29 2.72
C THR A 232 -24.29 29.88 3.75
N MET A 233 -23.88 29.46 4.95
CA MET A 233 -24.79 29.03 6.04
C MET A 233 -25.15 30.17 7.01
N GLU A 234 -24.59 31.37 6.84
CA GLU A 234 -24.93 32.56 7.64
C GLU A 234 -25.82 33.58 6.89
N LEU A 235 -26.55 33.14 5.87
CA LEU A 235 -27.64 33.89 5.20
C LEU A 235 -28.99 33.21 5.50
#